data_AF-A0A816IH40-F1
#
_entry.id   AF-A0A816IH40-F1
#
_cell.length_a   1.000
_cell.length_b   1.000
_cell.length_c   1.000
_cell.angle_alpha   90.00
_cell.angle_beta   90.00
_cell.angle_gamma   90.00
#
_symmetry.space_group_name_H-M   'P 1'
#
loop_
_entity.id
_entity.type
_entity.pdbx_description
1 polymer ?
#
loop_
_entity_poly.entity_id
_entity_poly.type
_entity_poly.pdbx_seq_one_letter_code
_entity_poly.pdbx_strand_id
1 'polypeptide(L)'
;MTSSGAPVANAASHNAAVPNLAGAYSTFNTLRLGRSAQTIVARLIRFWDSRNIHKNGEFMGITILLLNEQDSVIHGFIPANRASQFRSYLKAGSIVRLDGFEVARVPHMYKITEHQFVIRFIPSTRIVEVLADAPVIRSDKFLVRLLANTNLELPDVVGEIRSVQGSDLQNDAATTRIVVHLPIEPTVTVNVSLWDEVASAFRGLLRDGYKSQSVMRVTSVNPKLFGGNLYLNSTQGTRFFFDTTLPEIAEFVSRVGATSAQVYSCVDTLEGIKKKELVSIRDLNSFISSSNEQQTQEVDFLCNARIVCVIPENGWSFVSCTGCHKKLERLGTSLNCTRCVTSDVTGVVRFRVELAVDDGNDSATFVVFDKEMTKLTKQEASVLALDAVSNGGEEYLPSCLEELAGKEFVFQIRVTPFNFTPNHRTFTVSTITDEDSTIATQLKHVHVTQEHSEGIIPSGSGDVGLTAPSSGPSVLEVKHGEECASAAPPENADTLKKRKRSHE
;
A
#
# COMPACT_ATOMS: atom_id res chain seq x y z
N MET A 1 -1.09 28.26 -68.22
CA MET A 1 -1.25 27.06 -67.38
C MET A 1 -1.47 27.52 -65.95
N THR A 2 -2.59 27.10 -65.41
CA THR A 2 -3.22 27.47 -64.16
C THR A 2 -2.50 26.90 -62.94
N SER A 3 -2.32 27.69 -61.89
CA SER A 3 -2.70 27.21 -60.55
C SER A 3 -3.17 28.39 -59.70
N SER A 4 -4.37 28.22 -59.17
CA SER A 4 -5.14 29.24 -58.47
C SER A 4 -4.67 29.29 -57.01
N GLY A 5 -4.39 30.50 -56.50
CA GLY A 5 -4.25 30.72 -55.06
C GLY A 5 -5.61 30.54 -54.39
N ALA A 6 -5.78 29.45 -53.64
CA ALA A 6 -6.90 29.30 -52.71
C ALA A 6 -6.61 30.11 -51.44
N PRO A 7 -7.61 30.82 -50.86
CA PRO A 7 -7.41 31.60 -49.66
C PRO A 7 -7.24 30.65 -48.47
N VAL A 8 -6.29 30.98 -47.60
CA VAL A 8 -6.15 30.38 -46.27
C VAL A 8 -7.45 30.64 -45.51
N ALA A 9 -8.24 29.58 -45.30
CA ALA A 9 -9.41 29.64 -44.45
C ALA A 9 -8.93 29.92 -43.02
N ASN A 10 -9.23 31.12 -42.54
CA ASN A 10 -9.06 31.51 -41.15
C ASN A 10 -9.66 30.44 -40.24
N ALA A 11 -8.84 29.91 -39.33
CA ALA A 11 -9.28 29.08 -38.22
C ALA A 11 -10.30 29.89 -37.41
N ALA A 12 -11.59 29.58 -37.60
CA ALA A 12 -12.64 30.14 -36.79
C ALA A 12 -12.39 29.76 -35.33
N SER A 13 -12.27 30.76 -34.48
CA SER A 13 -12.25 30.61 -33.04
C SER A 13 -13.53 29.89 -32.59
N HIS A 14 -13.43 28.63 -32.21
CA HIS A 14 -14.51 27.89 -31.53
C HIS A 14 -14.63 28.34 -30.07
N ASN A 15 -14.80 29.64 -29.87
CA ASN A 15 -15.00 30.28 -28.57
C ASN A 15 -16.44 30.79 -28.50
N ALA A 16 -17.33 29.97 -27.96
CA ALA A 16 -18.55 30.49 -27.34
C ALA A 16 -19.11 29.41 -26.40
N ALA A 17 -19.29 29.77 -25.12
CA ALA A 17 -20.32 29.13 -24.33
C ALA A 17 -21.64 29.31 -25.09
N VAL A 18 -22.35 28.22 -25.36
CA VAL A 18 -23.64 28.33 -26.05
C VAL A 18 -24.68 28.59 -24.95
N PRO A 19 -25.44 29.70 -25.02
CA PRO A 19 -26.42 30.03 -23.99
C PRO A 19 -27.51 28.97 -23.86
N ASN A 20 -27.86 28.23 -24.93
CA ASN A 20 -28.99 27.31 -24.94
C ASN A 20 -28.62 25.88 -25.35
N LEU A 21 -29.35 24.91 -24.78
CA LEU A 21 -29.34 23.49 -25.18
C LEU A 21 -30.09 23.26 -26.52
N ALA A 22 -29.72 23.97 -27.57
CA ALA A 22 -30.36 23.82 -28.88
C ALA A 22 -29.87 22.53 -29.57
N GLY A 23 -30.70 21.48 -29.56
CA GLY A 23 -30.52 20.26 -30.36
C GLY A 23 -30.66 18.96 -29.58
N ALA A 24 -31.15 17.90 -30.24
CA ALA A 24 -31.31 16.58 -29.63
C ALA A 24 -29.97 16.00 -29.16
N TYR A 25 -29.96 15.36 -27.99
CA TYR A 25 -28.83 14.64 -27.42
C TYR A 25 -29.25 13.22 -27.01
N SER A 26 -28.28 12.33 -26.95
CA SER A 26 -28.45 10.94 -26.57
C SER A 26 -28.24 10.73 -25.07
N THR A 27 -28.92 9.75 -24.49
CA THR A 27 -28.60 9.25 -23.15
C THR A 27 -27.53 8.16 -23.24
N PHE A 28 -26.81 7.87 -22.15
CA PHE A 28 -25.68 6.95 -22.20
C PHE A 28 -26.05 5.53 -22.69
N ASN A 29 -27.24 5.05 -22.30
CA ASN A 29 -27.75 3.74 -22.70
C ASN A 29 -28.07 3.63 -24.21
N THR A 30 -28.21 4.77 -24.90
CA THR A 30 -28.49 4.82 -26.34
C THR A 30 -27.24 4.98 -27.21
N LEU A 31 -26.06 5.10 -26.57
CA LEU A 31 -24.79 5.27 -27.27
C LEU A 31 -24.44 4.04 -28.10
N ARG A 32 -23.97 4.30 -29.32
CA ARG A 32 -23.54 3.30 -30.30
C ARG A 32 -22.02 3.25 -30.36
N LEU A 33 -21.48 2.03 -30.41
CA LEU A 33 -20.04 1.78 -30.55
C LEU A 33 -19.47 2.41 -31.83
N GLY A 34 -18.20 2.80 -31.76
CA GLY A 34 -17.43 3.37 -32.85
C GLY A 34 -17.54 4.90 -32.95
N ARG A 35 -17.20 5.41 -34.14
CA ARG A 35 -17.14 6.85 -34.46
C ARG A 35 -18.40 7.28 -35.19
N SER A 36 -19.52 7.27 -34.48
CA SER A 36 -20.76 7.86 -34.98
C SER A 36 -20.93 9.28 -34.44
N ALA A 37 -21.53 10.17 -35.24
CA ALA A 37 -21.86 11.51 -34.78
C ALA A 37 -22.93 11.40 -33.68
N GLN A 38 -22.49 11.55 -32.43
CA GLN A 38 -23.31 11.45 -31.24
C GLN A 38 -23.03 12.66 -30.36
N THR A 39 -24.07 13.06 -29.64
CA THR A 39 -24.06 14.18 -28.72
C THR A 39 -24.56 13.69 -27.38
N ILE A 40 -23.92 14.09 -26.30
CA ILE A 40 -24.45 13.90 -24.95
C ILE A 40 -24.47 15.23 -24.19
N VAL A 41 -25.32 15.30 -23.18
CA VAL A 41 -25.32 16.35 -22.16
C VAL A 41 -25.17 15.66 -20.83
N ALA A 42 -24.16 16.05 -20.07
CA ALA A 42 -23.84 15.40 -18.80
C ALA A 42 -23.16 16.36 -17.84
N ARG A 43 -23.32 16.13 -16.54
CA ARG A 43 -22.53 16.78 -15.51
C ARG A 43 -21.14 16.13 -15.44
N LEU A 44 -20.09 16.93 -15.54
CA LEU A 44 -18.72 16.51 -15.27
C LEU A 44 -18.53 16.40 -13.76
N ILE A 45 -18.68 15.20 -13.20
CA ILE A 45 -18.60 15.02 -11.74
C ILE A 45 -17.15 15.07 -11.25
N ARG A 46 -16.22 14.42 -11.98
CA ARG A 46 -14.79 14.36 -11.61
C ARG A 46 -13.90 14.23 -12.84
N PHE A 47 -12.64 14.65 -12.71
CA PHE A 47 -11.58 14.33 -13.65
C PHE A 47 -10.22 14.30 -12.96
N TRP A 48 -9.27 13.55 -13.53
CA TRP A 48 -7.91 13.43 -13.02
C TRP A 48 -6.94 13.01 -14.12
N ASP A 49 -5.66 13.29 -13.90
CA ASP A 49 -4.60 12.85 -14.79
C ASP A 49 -4.37 11.35 -14.63
N SER A 50 -4.43 10.60 -15.73
CA SER A 50 -4.11 9.19 -15.79
C SER A 50 -2.64 9.00 -16.10
N ARG A 51 -1.93 8.24 -15.27
CA ARG A 51 -0.52 7.92 -15.44
C ARG A 51 -0.27 6.41 -15.46
N ASN A 52 0.67 5.99 -16.29
CA ASN A 52 1.07 4.59 -16.41
C ASN A 52 2.08 4.23 -15.32
N ILE A 53 1.63 3.49 -14.30
CA ILE A 53 2.48 3.05 -13.18
C ILE A 53 3.62 2.12 -13.66
N HIS A 54 3.39 1.34 -14.72
CA HIS A 54 4.41 0.42 -15.26
C HIS A 54 5.46 1.11 -16.14
N LYS A 55 5.21 2.35 -16.56
CA LYS A 55 6.12 3.16 -17.37
C LYS A 55 6.54 4.41 -16.63
N ASN A 56 7.02 4.23 -15.40
CA ASN A 56 7.59 5.32 -14.58
C ASN A 56 6.64 6.53 -14.41
N GLY A 57 5.34 6.30 -14.33
CA GLY A 57 4.34 7.37 -14.16
C GLY A 57 4.08 8.21 -15.42
N GLU A 58 4.38 7.69 -16.61
CA GLU A 58 4.12 8.36 -17.89
C GLU A 58 2.68 8.86 -17.98
N PHE A 59 2.51 10.15 -18.32
CA PHE A 59 1.20 10.76 -18.48
C PHE A 59 0.49 10.19 -19.72
N MET A 60 -0.63 9.49 -19.49
CA MET A 60 -1.40 8.85 -20.57
C MET A 60 -2.51 9.75 -21.10
N GLY A 61 -3.06 10.62 -20.26
CA GLY A 61 -4.22 11.43 -20.59
C GLY A 61 -5.01 11.86 -19.36
N ILE A 62 -6.23 12.33 -19.56
CA ILE A 62 -7.15 12.75 -18.51
C ILE A 62 -8.35 11.80 -18.51
N THR A 63 -8.63 11.15 -17.39
CA THR A 63 -9.90 10.46 -17.17
C THR A 63 -10.94 11.48 -16.73
N ILE A 64 -12.12 11.45 -17.34
CA ILE A 64 -13.28 12.24 -16.94
C ILE A 64 -14.41 11.30 -16.53
N LEU A 65 -15.27 11.75 -15.63
CA LEU A 65 -16.44 11.01 -15.17
C LEU A 65 -17.68 11.88 -15.36
N LEU A 66 -18.67 11.34 -16.08
CA LEU A 66 -19.84 12.06 -16.54
C LEU A 66 -21.10 11.39 -15.98
N LEU A 67 -22.04 12.20 -15.48
CA LEU A 67 -23.34 11.76 -14.97
C LEU A 67 -24.45 12.39 -15.83
N ASN A 68 -25.44 11.62 -16.27
CA ASN A 68 -26.57 12.13 -17.03
C ASN A 68 -27.86 12.22 -16.19
N GLU A 69 -28.92 12.75 -16.79
CA GLU A 69 -30.25 12.92 -16.20
C GLU A 69 -30.94 11.59 -15.83
N GLN A 70 -30.51 10.47 -16.41
CA GLN A 70 -31.01 9.12 -16.10
C GLN A 70 -30.23 8.44 -14.97
N ASP A 71 -29.41 9.21 -14.27
CA ASP A 71 -28.56 8.71 -13.20
C ASP A 71 -27.53 7.64 -13.65
N SER A 72 -27.21 7.59 -14.93
CA SER A 72 -26.18 6.71 -15.47
C SER A 72 -24.85 7.45 -15.45
N VAL A 73 -23.77 6.74 -15.07
CA VAL A 73 -22.42 7.29 -15.06
C VAL A 73 -21.61 6.61 -16.13
N ILE A 74 -20.94 7.41 -16.98
CA ILE A 74 -20.00 6.93 -17.98
C ILE A 74 -18.67 7.61 -17.76
N HIS A 75 -17.57 6.89 -17.94
CA HIS A 75 -16.26 7.52 -17.95
C HIS A 75 -15.83 7.85 -19.38
N GLY A 76 -15.01 8.87 -19.49
CA GLY A 76 -14.36 9.29 -20.71
C GLY A 76 -12.84 9.36 -20.55
N PHE A 77 -12.14 9.32 -21.66
CA PHE A 77 -10.68 9.42 -21.71
C PHE A 77 -10.23 10.42 -22.77
N ILE A 78 -9.41 11.37 -22.34
CA ILE A 78 -8.76 12.38 -23.17
C ILE A 78 -7.29 11.99 -23.31
N PRO A 79 -6.81 11.55 -24.49
CA PRO A 79 -5.42 11.16 -24.66
C PRO A 79 -4.42 12.30 -24.37
N ALA A 80 -3.21 11.97 -23.92
CA ALA A 80 -2.17 12.94 -23.54
C ALA A 80 -1.89 14.02 -24.60
N ASN A 81 -1.81 13.62 -25.88
CA ASN A 81 -1.59 14.54 -27.00
C ASN A 81 -2.73 15.55 -27.24
N ARG A 82 -3.85 15.41 -26.52
CA ARG A 82 -5.01 16.32 -26.55
C ARG A 82 -5.29 16.97 -25.20
N ALA A 83 -4.64 16.52 -24.13
CA ALA A 83 -4.95 16.97 -22.78
C ALA A 83 -4.87 18.49 -22.64
N SER A 84 -3.81 19.12 -23.19
CA SER A 84 -3.63 20.58 -23.16
C SER A 84 -4.76 21.34 -23.84
N GLN A 85 -5.33 20.81 -24.93
CA GLN A 85 -6.46 21.41 -25.65
C GLN A 85 -7.73 21.45 -24.79
N PHE A 86 -7.98 20.40 -24.00
CA PHE A 86 -9.25 20.26 -23.28
C PHE A 86 -9.19 20.73 -21.83
N ARG A 87 -8.00 20.84 -21.22
CA ARG A 87 -7.84 21.05 -19.78
C ARG A 87 -8.55 22.30 -19.25
N SER A 88 -8.50 23.40 -20.00
CA SER A 88 -9.16 24.66 -19.62
C SER A 88 -10.69 24.58 -19.60
N TYR A 89 -11.27 23.58 -20.26
CA TYR A 89 -12.73 23.36 -20.33
C TYR A 89 -13.24 22.39 -19.26
N LEU A 90 -12.36 21.73 -18.50
CA LEU A 90 -12.75 20.77 -17.48
C LEU A 90 -12.95 21.46 -16.14
N LYS A 91 -14.22 21.55 -15.70
CA LYS A 91 -14.59 22.06 -14.38
C LYS A 91 -15.52 21.05 -13.70
N ALA A 92 -15.12 20.53 -12.55
CA ALA A 92 -15.97 19.62 -11.78
C ALA A 92 -17.28 20.34 -11.40
N GLY A 93 -18.40 19.63 -11.50
CA GLY A 93 -19.76 20.13 -11.27
C GLY A 93 -20.42 20.82 -12.47
N SER A 94 -19.67 21.21 -13.51
CA SER A 94 -20.23 21.85 -14.72
C SER A 94 -21.07 20.86 -15.54
N ILE A 95 -22.14 21.37 -16.16
CA ILE A 95 -22.91 20.61 -17.16
C ILE A 95 -22.30 20.91 -18.52
N VAL A 96 -21.89 19.86 -19.22
CA VAL A 96 -21.20 19.97 -20.50
C VAL A 96 -21.97 19.23 -21.58
N ARG A 97 -21.99 19.84 -22.76
CA ARG A 97 -22.36 19.20 -24.02
C ARG A 97 -21.09 18.65 -24.66
N LEU A 98 -21.12 17.37 -25.01
CA LEU A 98 -20.04 16.71 -25.72
C LEU A 98 -20.53 16.27 -27.10
N ASP A 99 -19.79 16.62 -28.15
CA ASP A 99 -20.11 16.30 -29.54
C ASP A 99 -18.93 15.58 -30.21
N GLY A 100 -19.22 14.66 -31.14
CA GLY A 100 -18.21 14.14 -32.07
C GLY A 100 -17.09 13.31 -31.42
N PHE A 101 -17.47 12.41 -30.51
CA PHE A 101 -16.57 11.49 -29.79
C PHE A 101 -16.67 10.04 -30.29
N GLU A 102 -15.71 9.21 -29.92
CA GLU A 102 -15.74 7.76 -30.16
C GLU A 102 -16.29 7.03 -28.93
N VAL A 103 -17.12 6.01 -29.14
CA VAL A 103 -17.60 5.12 -28.07
C VAL A 103 -16.92 3.77 -28.21
N ALA A 104 -16.24 3.31 -27.17
CA ALA A 104 -15.57 2.01 -27.15
C ALA A 104 -16.04 1.17 -25.96
N ARG A 105 -15.70 -0.13 -25.95
CA ARG A 105 -15.94 -0.98 -24.78
C ARG A 105 -14.90 -0.72 -23.70
N VAL A 106 -15.34 -0.73 -22.45
CA VAL A 106 -14.47 -0.59 -21.28
C VAL A 106 -13.59 -1.85 -21.15
N PRO A 107 -12.28 -1.70 -20.89
CA PRO A 107 -11.44 -2.84 -20.53
C PRO A 107 -11.95 -3.53 -19.26
N HIS A 108 -11.69 -4.83 -19.10
CA HIS A 108 -12.34 -5.63 -18.04
C HIS A 108 -11.87 -5.31 -16.60
N MET A 109 -10.93 -4.38 -16.41
CA MET A 109 -10.33 -4.06 -15.10
C MET A 109 -10.50 -2.57 -14.74
N TYR A 110 -10.48 -2.28 -13.45
CA TYR A 110 -10.52 -0.94 -12.85
C TYR A 110 -11.73 -0.10 -13.25
N LYS A 111 -12.90 -0.74 -13.36
CA LYS A 111 -14.15 -0.07 -13.69
C LYS A 111 -14.56 0.87 -12.56
N ILE A 112 -14.66 2.14 -12.91
CA ILE A 112 -15.20 3.22 -12.06
C ILE A 112 -16.70 3.44 -12.29
N THR A 113 -17.28 2.73 -13.26
CA THR A 113 -18.69 2.82 -13.65
C THR A 113 -19.22 1.45 -14.04
N GLU A 114 -20.51 1.20 -13.81
CA GLU A 114 -21.17 -0.02 -14.29
C GLU A 114 -21.42 0.00 -15.81
N HIS A 115 -21.29 1.17 -16.44
CA HIS A 115 -21.49 1.33 -17.87
C HIS A 115 -20.46 0.52 -18.68
N GLN A 116 -20.93 -0.16 -19.72
CA GLN A 116 -20.11 -1.07 -20.54
C GLN A 116 -19.27 -0.34 -21.60
N PHE A 117 -19.55 0.95 -21.82
CA PHE A 117 -18.84 1.80 -22.77
C PHE A 117 -18.02 2.90 -22.12
N VAL A 118 -16.96 3.33 -22.81
CA VAL A 118 -16.11 4.48 -22.52
C VAL A 118 -16.15 5.46 -23.68
N ILE A 119 -16.17 6.75 -23.35
CA ILE A 119 -16.06 7.83 -24.33
C ILE A 119 -14.58 8.14 -24.59
N ARG A 120 -14.16 8.19 -25.85
CA ARG A 120 -12.80 8.56 -26.25
C ARG A 120 -12.81 9.86 -27.05
N PHE A 121 -11.98 10.80 -26.62
CA PHE A 121 -11.83 12.07 -27.32
C PHE A 121 -10.97 11.87 -28.56
N ILE A 122 -11.48 12.32 -29.69
CA ILE A 122 -10.89 12.24 -31.02
C ILE A 122 -10.69 13.68 -31.57
N PRO A 123 -10.01 13.90 -32.72
CA PRO A 123 -9.76 15.25 -33.21
C PRO A 123 -11.00 16.11 -33.42
N SER A 124 -12.13 15.49 -33.76
CA SER A 124 -13.42 16.17 -33.97
C SER A 124 -14.21 16.41 -32.69
N THR A 125 -13.73 15.95 -31.53
CA THR A 125 -14.49 16.06 -30.27
C THR A 125 -14.56 17.51 -29.81
N ARG A 126 -15.76 17.95 -29.46
CA ARG A 126 -16.02 19.29 -28.92
C ARG A 126 -16.69 19.15 -27.56
N ILE A 127 -16.23 19.96 -26.62
CA ILE A 127 -16.83 20.10 -25.29
C ILE A 127 -17.23 21.56 -25.11
N VAL A 128 -18.45 21.79 -24.64
CA VAL A 128 -19.00 23.13 -24.39
C VAL A 128 -19.76 23.12 -23.08
N GLU A 129 -19.48 24.09 -22.21
CA GLU A 129 -20.23 24.29 -20.96
C GLU A 129 -21.64 24.83 -21.29
N VAL A 130 -22.67 24.22 -20.70
CA VAL A 130 -24.08 24.58 -20.87
C VAL A 130 -24.48 25.49 -19.71
N LEU A 131 -24.84 26.74 -20.01
CA LEU A 131 -25.10 27.76 -19.00
C LEU A 131 -26.60 28.03 -18.74
N ALA A 132 -27.47 27.85 -19.74
CA ALA A 132 -28.92 27.93 -19.58
C ALA A 132 -29.62 26.72 -20.20
N ASP A 133 -30.87 26.48 -19.78
CA ASP A 133 -31.71 25.35 -20.18
C ASP A 133 -31.06 23.97 -19.96
N ALA A 134 -30.16 23.87 -18.96
CA ALA A 134 -29.50 22.61 -18.64
C ALA A 134 -30.48 21.64 -17.97
N PRO A 135 -30.41 20.33 -18.29
CA PRO A 135 -31.23 19.33 -17.63
C PRO A 135 -30.90 19.22 -16.14
N VAL A 136 -31.88 18.81 -15.34
CA VAL A 136 -31.70 18.55 -13.91
C VAL A 136 -30.92 17.25 -13.73
N ILE A 137 -29.61 17.38 -13.49
CA ILE A 137 -28.70 16.26 -13.24
C ILE A 137 -28.22 16.35 -11.79
N ARG A 138 -28.21 15.22 -11.07
CA ARG A 138 -27.66 15.15 -9.69
C ARG A 138 -26.21 15.65 -9.66
N SER A 139 -25.76 16.12 -8.51
CA SER A 139 -24.40 16.65 -8.33
C SER A 139 -23.34 15.55 -8.37
N ASP A 140 -23.66 14.36 -7.85
CA ASP A 140 -22.75 13.22 -7.77
C ASP A 140 -23.52 11.89 -7.67
N LYS A 141 -22.81 10.77 -7.76
CA LYS A 141 -23.32 9.42 -7.54
C LYS A 141 -22.32 8.56 -6.75
N PHE A 142 -22.76 8.03 -5.61
CA PHE A 142 -22.01 7.08 -4.79
C PHE A 142 -22.08 5.66 -5.36
N LEU A 143 -20.95 4.93 -5.35
CA LEU A 143 -20.82 3.58 -5.92
C LEU A 143 -20.33 2.55 -4.89
N VAL A 144 -21.21 1.70 -4.36
CA VAL A 144 -20.94 0.81 -3.19
C VAL A 144 -20.81 -0.66 -3.58
N ARG A 145 -19.85 -1.02 -4.43
CA ARG A 145 -19.64 -2.44 -4.79
C ARG A 145 -18.23 -2.90 -4.42
N LEU A 146 -18.15 -3.55 -3.25
CA LEU A 146 -16.88 -3.96 -2.64
C LEU A 146 -16.54 -5.41 -3.03
N LEU A 147 -15.84 -5.59 -4.15
CA LEU A 147 -15.33 -6.90 -4.59
C LEU A 147 -13.80 -6.96 -4.44
N ALA A 148 -13.33 -7.55 -3.35
CA ALA A 148 -11.90 -7.65 -3.04
C ALA A 148 -11.13 -8.58 -4.00
N ASN A 149 -9.87 -8.23 -4.27
CA ASN A 149 -8.92 -9.00 -5.09
C ASN A 149 -9.31 -9.23 -6.55
N THR A 150 -10.37 -8.60 -7.02
CA THR A 150 -10.80 -8.75 -8.41
C THR A 150 -10.12 -7.76 -9.35
N ASN A 151 -9.68 -6.59 -8.83
CA ASN A 151 -9.32 -5.40 -9.61
C ASN A 151 -10.38 -5.03 -10.67
N LEU A 152 -11.64 -5.49 -10.51
CA LEU A 152 -12.70 -5.29 -11.50
C LEU A 152 -13.35 -3.93 -11.30
N GLU A 153 -13.63 -3.56 -10.06
CA GLU A 153 -14.40 -2.37 -9.70
C GLU A 153 -13.63 -1.53 -8.69
N LEU A 154 -13.77 -0.21 -8.80
CA LEU A 154 -13.17 0.78 -7.89
C LEU A 154 -14.28 1.46 -7.08
N PRO A 155 -14.74 0.86 -5.97
CA PRO A 155 -15.83 1.40 -5.17
C PRO A 155 -15.49 2.71 -4.48
N ASP A 156 -16.55 3.36 -4.02
CA ASP A 156 -16.54 4.39 -3.02
C ASP A 156 -16.96 3.79 -1.67
N VAL A 157 -16.38 4.29 -0.59
CA VAL A 157 -16.59 3.80 0.77
C VAL A 157 -16.79 4.99 1.71
N VAL A 158 -17.73 4.87 2.65
CA VAL A 158 -17.89 5.81 3.76
C VAL A 158 -17.46 5.10 5.04
N GLY A 159 -16.69 5.79 5.87
CA GLY A 159 -16.31 5.28 7.17
C GLY A 159 -15.85 6.39 8.12
N GLU A 160 -15.71 6.02 9.37
CA GLU A 160 -15.14 6.87 10.41
C GLU A 160 -13.64 6.63 10.50
N ILE A 161 -12.85 7.68 10.60
CA ILE A 161 -11.40 7.65 10.75
C ILE A 161 -11.11 7.39 12.22
N ARG A 162 -10.53 6.22 12.51
CA ARG A 162 -10.08 5.87 13.86
C ARG A 162 -8.67 6.36 14.12
N SER A 163 -7.78 6.15 13.16
CA SER A 163 -6.41 6.61 13.24
C SER A 163 -5.78 6.73 11.85
N VAL A 164 -4.80 7.63 11.75
CA VAL A 164 -3.97 7.85 10.56
C VAL A 164 -2.53 7.57 10.93
N GLN A 165 -1.87 6.71 10.16
CA GLN A 165 -0.48 6.33 10.36
C GLN A 165 0.31 6.62 9.10
N GLY A 166 1.50 7.20 9.23
CA GLY A 166 2.37 7.45 8.08
C GLY A 166 3.58 8.27 8.49
N SER A 167 4.60 8.31 7.63
CA SER A 167 5.75 9.17 7.87
C SER A 167 5.46 10.59 7.45
N ASP A 168 5.99 11.56 8.18
CA ASP A 168 6.00 12.98 7.78
C ASP A 168 4.58 13.52 7.57
N LEU A 169 3.68 13.28 8.53
CA LEU A 169 2.26 13.61 8.40
C LEU A 169 2.01 15.13 8.32
N GLN A 170 2.98 15.94 8.74
CA GLN A 170 2.90 17.40 8.66
C GLN A 170 3.46 17.98 7.35
N ASN A 171 4.14 17.19 6.52
CA ASN A 171 4.71 17.63 5.26
C ASN A 171 3.80 17.24 4.09
N ASP A 172 2.98 18.18 3.62
CA ASP A 172 2.06 17.93 2.50
C ASP A 172 2.77 17.70 1.15
N ALA A 173 4.07 17.99 1.03
CA ALA A 173 4.84 17.62 -0.15
C ALA A 173 5.28 16.13 -0.13
N ALA A 174 5.20 15.45 1.02
CA ALA A 174 5.59 14.06 1.14
C ALA A 174 4.62 13.12 0.41
N THR A 175 5.17 12.21 -0.38
CA THR A 175 4.45 11.22 -1.20
C THR A 175 4.47 9.81 -0.60
N THR A 176 5.09 9.65 0.58
CA THR A 176 5.20 8.36 1.27
C THR A 176 3.83 7.86 1.71
N ARG A 177 3.72 6.54 1.85
CA ARG A 177 2.48 5.85 2.21
C ARG A 177 1.86 6.38 3.50
N ILE A 178 0.54 6.55 3.47
CA ILE A 178 -0.30 6.74 4.67
C ILE A 178 -1.27 5.57 4.76
N VAL A 179 -1.51 5.07 5.95
CA VAL A 179 -2.54 4.07 6.26
C VAL A 179 -3.57 4.72 7.16
N VAL A 180 -4.81 4.76 6.69
CA VAL A 180 -5.97 5.22 7.47
C VAL A 180 -6.75 3.99 7.93
N HIS A 181 -6.91 3.83 9.23
CA HIS A 181 -7.78 2.81 9.80
C HIS A 181 -9.21 3.35 9.81
N LEU A 182 -10.04 2.74 8.98
CA LEU A 182 -11.38 3.23 8.67
C LEU A 182 -12.44 2.19 9.06
N PRO A 183 -13.01 2.27 10.27
CA PRO A 183 -14.27 1.61 10.59
C PRO A 183 -15.40 1.96 9.59
N ILE A 184 -15.97 0.94 8.95
CA ILE A 184 -17.10 1.09 8.02
C ILE A 184 -18.39 0.47 8.56
N GLU A 185 -18.27 -0.44 9.53
CA GLU A 185 -19.36 -1.02 10.32
C GLU A 185 -18.81 -1.33 11.73
N PRO A 186 -19.66 -1.55 12.76
CA PRO A 186 -19.21 -1.76 14.14
C PRO A 186 -18.15 -2.86 14.31
N THR A 187 -18.19 -3.89 13.48
CA THR A 187 -17.25 -5.03 13.51
C THR A 187 -16.29 -5.06 12.33
N VAL A 188 -16.40 -4.13 11.38
CA VAL A 188 -15.64 -4.14 10.13
C VAL A 188 -14.78 -2.88 10.05
N THR A 189 -13.47 -3.07 10.21
CA THR A 189 -12.46 -2.03 9.97
C THR A 189 -11.67 -2.38 8.72
N VAL A 190 -11.52 -1.40 7.83
CA VAL A 190 -10.69 -1.54 6.62
C VAL A 190 -9.49 -0.60 6.68
N ASN A 191 -8.41 -0.99 6.02
CA ASN A 191 -7.18 -0.19 5.97
C ASN A 191 -7.10 0.55 4.64
N VAL A 192 -7.25 1.86 4.63
CA VAL A 192 -7.10 2.67 3.41
C VAL A 192 -5.62 3.03 3.24
N SER A 193 -4.97 2.51 2.21
CA SER A 193 -3.56 2.79 1.91
C SER A 193 -3.44 3.84 0.81
N LEU A 194 -2.94 5.02 1.19
CA LEU A 194 -2.76 6.18 0.32
C LEU A 194 -1.31 6.27 -0.12
N TRP A 195 -1.10 6.56 -1.40
CA TRP A 195 0.23 6.65 -2.02
C TRP A 195 0.37 7.92 -2.85
N ASP A 196 1.61 8.35 -3.08
CA ASP A 196 1.99 9.37 -4.05
C ASP A 196 1.26 10.71 -3.83
N GLU A 197 0.78 11.32 -4.92
CA GLU A 197 0.01 12.58 -4.92
C GLU A 197 -1.25 12.49 -4.04
N VAL A 198 -1.85 11.30 -3.89
CA VAL A 198 -3.04 11.11 -3.05
C VAL A 198 -2.67 11.18 -1.55
N ALA A 199 -1.52 10.62 -1.17
CA ALA A 199 -1.02 10.73 0.19
C ALA A 199 -0.65 12.18 0.53
N SER A 200 0.05 12.86 -0.39
CA SER A 200 0.36 14.29 -0.30
C SER A 200 -0.91 15.14 -0.12
N ALA A 201 -1.92 14.94 -0.98
CA ALA A 201 -3.19 15.65 -0.88
C ALA A 201 -3.90 15.41 0.47
N PHE A 202 -3.88 14.18 0.98
CA PHE A 202 -4.47 13.85 2.28
C PHE A 202 -3.74 14.54 3.44
N ARG A 203 -2.40 14.64 3.41
CA ARG A 203 -1.63 15.43 4.39
C ARG A 203 -2.02 16.91 4.39
N GLY A 204 -2.27 17.47 3.21
CA GLY A 204 -2.81 18.82 3.07
C GLY A 204 -4.10 19.00 3.89
N LEU A 205 -5.02 18.04 3.81
CA LEU A 205 -6.27 18.06 4.59
C LEU A 205 -5.99 17.97 6.10
N LEU A 206 -5.05 17.13 6.54
CA LEU A 206 -4.67 17.04 7.95
C LEU A 206 -4.13 18.38 8.49
N ARG A 207 -3.35 19.11 7.68
CA ARG A 207 -2.82 20.43 8.03
C ARG A 207 -3.93 21.49 8.07
N ASP A 208 -4.86 21.44 7.13
CA ASP A 208 -5.95 22.43 7.00
C ASP A 208 -7.02 22.30 8.11
N GLY A 209 -6.78 21.45 9.11
CA GLY A 209 -7.62 21.34 10.30
C GLY A 209 -8.69 20.26 10.22
N TYR A 210 -8.67 19.39 9.21
CA TYR A 210 -9.63 18.27 9.08
C TYR A 210 -9.41 17.14 10.11
N LYS A 211 -8.57 17.35 11.14
CA LYS A 211 -8.36 16.42 12.25
C LYS A 211 -9.60 16.22 13.12
N SER A 212 -10.56 17.15 13.07
CA SER A 212 -11.84 17.03 13.78
C SER A 212 -12.94 16.39 12.94
N GLN A 213 -12.77 16.24 11.62
CA GLN A 213 -13.79 15.63 10.75
C GLN A 213 -13.52 14.12 10.66
N SER A 214 -14.15 13.37 11.55
CA SER A 214 -13.89 11.92 11.69
C SER A 214 -14.54 11.10 10.59
N VAL A 215 -15.66 11.51 10.00
CA VAL A 215 -16.33 10.71 8.97
C VAL A 215 -15.94 11.20 7.58
N MET A 216 -15.49 10.29 6.72
CA MET A 216 -15.20 10.60 5.32
C MET A 216 -15.79 9.59 4.34
N ARG A 217 -16.14 10.10 3.16
CA ARG A 217 -16.29 9.31 1.95
C ARG A 217 -14.97 9.32 1.19
N VAL A 218 -14.46 8.14 0.86
CA VAL A 218 -13.31 7.94 -0.02
C VAL A 218 -13.76 7.27 -1.32
N THR A 219 -13.36 7.82 -2.45
CA THR A 219 -13.84 7.35 -3.76
C THR A 219 -12.81 6.54 -4.53
N SER A 220 -13.28 5.69 -5.45
CA SER A 220 -12.45 5.01 -6.47
C SER A 220 -11.23 4.28 -5.90
N VAL A 221 -11.43 3.52 -4.83
CA VAL A 221 -10.37 2.74 -4.16
C VAL A 221 -10.31 1.31 -4.69
N ASN A 222 -9.13 0.69 -4.67
CA ASN A 222 -8.93 -0.69 -5.14
C ASN A 222 -8.85 -1.67 -3.95
N PRO A 223 -9.88 -2.51 -3.71
CA PRO A 223 -9.91 -3.41 -2.58
C PRO A 223 -9.03 -4.65 -2.79
N LYS A 224 -8.12 -4.93 -1.84
CA LYS A 224 -7.22 -6.09 -1.83
C LYS A 224 -7.17 -6.73 -0.46
N LEU A 225 -7.19 -8.06 -0.38
CA LEU A 225 -6.92 -8.79 0.86
C LEU A 225 -5.43 -9.07 0.96
N PHE A 226 -4.83 -8.70 2.09
CA PHE A 226 -3.44 -8.98 2.42
C PHE A 226 -3.34 -9.40 3.89
N GLY A 227 -2.80 -10.60 4.13
CA GLY A 227 -2.65 -11.14 5.49
C GLY A 227 -3.97 -11.21 6.26
N GLY A 228 -5.06 -11.64 5.60
CA GLY A 228 -6.41 -11.69 6.19
C GLY A 228 -7.13 -10.33 6.32
N ASN A 229 -6.42 -9.21 6.16
CA ASN A 229 -6.99 -7.87 6.30
C ASN A 229 -7.40 -7.27 4.95
N LEU A 230 -8.50 -6.51 4.93
CA LEU A 230 -8.96 -5.80 3.74
C LEU A 230 -8.30 -4.42 3.64
N TYR A 231 -7.55 -4.22 2.55
CA TYR A 231 -6.90 -2.97 2.19
C TYR A 231 -7.60 -2.30 1.03
N LEU A 232 -7.94 -1.02 1.19
CA LEU A 232 -8.46 -0.15 0.14
C LEU A 232 -7.32 0.72 -0.37
N ASN A 233 -6.73 0.37 -1.51
CA ASN A 233 -5.59 1.11 -2.05
C ASN A 233 -6.06 2.30 -2.87
N SER A 234 -5.47 3.46 -2.64
CA SER A 234 -5.75 4.65 -3.44
C SER A 234 -5.43 4.44 -4.92
N THR A 235 -6.21 5.07 -5.78
CA THR A 235 -5.92 5.21 -7.21
C THR A 235 -5.78 6.71 -7.54
N GLN A 236 -5.37 7.04 -8.76
CA GLN A 236 -5.28 8.44 -9.20
C GLN A 236 -6.65 9.16 -9.19
N GLY A 237 -7.75 8.40 -9.24
CA GLY A 237 -9.11 8.91 -9.12
C GLY A 237 -9.62 9.04 -7.68
N THR A 238 -8.81 8.66 -6.68
CA THR A 238 -9.21 8.74 -5.27
C THR A 238 -9.36 10.18 -4.81
N ARG A 239 -10.48 10.47 -4.16
CA ARG A 239 -10.82 11.77 -3.56
C ARG A 239 -11.46 11.52 -2.21
N PHE A 240 -11.35 12.53 -1.35
CA PHE A 240 -11.87 12.51 0.02
C PHE A 240 -12.94 13.59 0.15
N PHE A 241 -14.07 13.23 0.77
CA PHE A 241 -15.16 14.15 1.05
C PHE A 241 -15.57 14.00 2.50
N PHE A 242 -15.75 15.12 3.19
CA PHE A 242 -16.11 15.17 4.61
C PHE A 242 -17.40 15.97 4.85
N ASP A 243 -18.04 16.42 3.77
CA ASP A 243 -19.26 17.22 3.82
C ASP A 243 -20.44 16.38 4.34
N THR A 244 -20.94 16.73 5.52
CA THR A 244 -22.04 16.03 6.20
C THR A 244 -23.39 16.23 5.51
N THR A 245 -23.48 17.15 4.54
CA THR A 245 -24.69 17.30 3.70
C THR A 245 -24.81 16.21 2.64
N LEU A 246 -23.75 15.43 2.40
CA LEU A 246 -23.81 14.27 1.52
C LEU A 246 -24.70 13.19 2.13
N PRO A 247 -25.73 12.69 1.41
CA PRO A 247 -26.70 11.72 1.95
C PRO A 247 -26.03 10.49 2.55
N GLU A 248 -24.94 10.01 1.93
CA GLU A 248 -24.28 8.76 2.32
C GLU A 248 -23.44 8.93 3.59
N ILE A 249 -22.90 10.14 3.83
CA ILE A 249 -22.24 10.48 5.09
C ILE A 249 -23.29 10.68 6.19
N ALA A 250 -24.38 11.39 5.90
CA ALA A 250 -25.47 11.60 6.85
C ALA A 250 -26.12 10.28 7.31
N GLU A 251 -26.38 9.37 6.37
CA GLU A 251 -26.90 8.03 6.65
C GLU A 251 -25.90 7.21 7.49
N PHE A 252 -24.62 7.24 7.15
CA PHE A 252 -23.57 6.56 7.92
C PHE A 252 -23.52 7.06 9.37
N VAL A 253 -23.49 8.38 9.57
CA VAL A 253 -23.48 9.02 10.89
C VAL A 253 -24.71 8.60 11.70
N SER A 254 -25.91 8.63 11.09
CA SER A 254 -27.15 8.21 11.75
C SER A 254 -27.14 6.73 12.14
N ARG A 255 -26.51 5.87 11.33
CA ARG A 255 -26.49 4.41 11.55
C ARG A 255 -25.50 3.98 12.62
N VAL A 256 -24.31 4.59 12.65
CA VAL A 256 -23.21 4.19 13.54
C VAL A 256 -23.19 5.01 14.84
N GLY A 257 -23.96 6.11 14.92
CA GLY A 257 -23.92 7.02 16.06
C GLY A 257 -22.59 7.76 16.19
N ALA A 258 -21.82 7.84 15.09
CA ALA A 258 -20.52 8.49 15.04
C ALA A 258 -20.67 9.98 15.34
N THR A 259 -19.77 10.54 16.16
CA THR A 259 -19.77 11.98 16.42
C THR A 259 -18.91 12.63 15.33
N SER A 260 -19.51 13.44 14.44
CA SER A 260 -18.81 14.05 13.29
C SER A 260 -17.64 14.98 13.66
N ALA A 261 -17.40 15.20 14.95
CA ALA A 261 -16.41 16.11 15.52
C ALA A 261 -15.43 15.41 16.49
N GLN A 262 -15.14 14.12 16.32
CA GLN A 262 -14.18 13.41 17.18
C GLN A 262 -12.75 13.52 16.62
N VAL A 263 -11.82 13.99 17.46
CA VAL A 263 -10.40 14.03 17.09
C VAL A 263 -9.85 12.60 17.04
N TYR A 264 -9.42 12.17 15.86
CA TYR A 264 -8.76 10.87 15.67
C TYR A 264 -7.25 10.96 15.88
N SER A 265 -6.63 9.83 16.23
CA SER A 265 -5.19 9.81 16.47
C SER A 265 -4.39 9.84 15.17
N CYS A 266 -3.33 10.65 15.15
CA CYS A 266 -2.35 10.67 14.08
C CYS A 266 -1.03 10.16 14.63
N VAL A 267 -0.51 9.06 14.09
CA VAL A 267 0.77 8.47 14.48
C VAL A 267 1.77 8.77 13.38
N ASP A 268 2.66 9.74 13.62
CA ASP A 268 3.75 10.01 12.70
C ASP A 268 4.83 8.94 12.91
N THR A 269 4.99 8.05 11.93
CA THR A 269 6.01 7.02 12.01
C THR A 269 7.42 7.60 11.95
N LEU A 270 7.63 8.85 11.51
CA LEU A 270 8.92 9.53 11.70
C LEU A 270 9.20 9.88 13.16
N GLU A 271 8.18 10.16 13.98
CA GLU A 271 8.38 10.34 15.42
C GLU A 271 8.72 8.99 16.10
N GLY A 272 8.19 7.88 15.58
CA GLY A 272 8.66 6.53 15.92
C GLY A 272 10.08 6.25 15.41
N ILE A 273 10.44 6.69 14.21
CA ILE A 273 11.78 6.55 13.63
C ILE A 273 12.81 7.43 14.35
N LYS A 274 12.40 8.54 14.98
CA LYS A 274 13.29 9.37 15.82
C LYS A 274 13.76 8.66 17.09
N LYS A 275 13.13 7.53 17.45
CA LYS A 275 13.57 6.65 18.53
C LYS A 275 13.45 5.20 18.07
N LYS A 276 14.18 4.82 17.02
CA LYS A 276 14.39 3.39 16.75
C LYS A 276 15.12 2.80 17.96
N GLU A 277 14.39 2.07 18.77
CA GLU A 277 14.93 1.46 19.98
C GLU A 277 15.93 0.37 19.58
N LEU A 278 17.12 0.45 20.16
CA LEU A 278 18.08 -0.64 20.10
C LEU A 278 17.58 -1.71 21.06
N VAL A 279 17.23 -2.87 20.52
CA VAL A 279 16.65 -3.98 21.27
C VAL A 279 17.52 -5.22 21.13
N SER A 280 17.48 -6.10 22.13
CA SER A 280 18.13 -7.41 22.06
C SER A 280 17.30 -8.38 21.21
N ILE A 281 17.91 -9.48 20.79
CA ILE A 281 17.22 -10.60 20.14
C ILE A 281 16.15 -11.18 21.08
N ARG A 282 16.40 -11.18 22.39
CA ARG A 282 15.42 -11.59 23.40
C ARG A 282 14.17 -10.72 23.38
N ASP A 283 14.36 -9.41 23.29
CA ASP A 283 13.24 -8.45 23.24
C ASP A 283 12.43 -8.63 21.95
N LEU A 284 13.09 -8.87 20.81
CA LEU A 284 12.41 -9.19 19.55
C LEU A 284 11.56 -10.46 19.67
N ASN A 285 12.12 -11.52 20.26
CA ASN A 285 11.42 -12.79 20.49
C ASN A 285 10.29 -12.65 21.52
N SER A 286 10.48 -11.85 22.56
CA SER A 286 9.45 -11.50 23.54
C SER A 286 8.32 -10.71 22.90
N PHE A 287 8.64 -9.75 22.02
CA PHE A 287 7.66 -8.93 21.32
C PHE A 287 6.71 -9.76 20.45
N ILE A 288 7.25 -10.73 19.69
CA ILE A 288 6.42 -11.64 18.88
C ILE A 288 5.63 -12.66 19.73
N SER A 289 6.09 -12.97 20.94
CA SER A 289 5.48 -13.99 21.82
C SER A 289 4.44 -13.43 22.80
N SER A 290 4.57 -12.15 23.19
CA SER A 290 3.72 -11.47 24.18
C SER A 290 2.53 -10.73 23.55
N SER A 291 2.56 -10.54 22.23
CA SER A 291 1.53 -9.79 21.51
C SER A 291 0.45 -10.72 20.98
N ASN A 292 -0.81 -10.43 21.29
CA ASN A 292 -1.95 -11.14 20.72
C ASN A 292 -1.92 -11.04 19.17
N GLU A 293 -2.32 -12.10 18.47
CA GLU A 293 -2.34 -12.29 16.99
C GLU A 293 -3.04 -11.17 16.17
N GLN A 294 -3.53 -10.11 16.81
CA GLN A 294 -4.28 -8.98 16.24
C GLN A 294 -3.42 -7.75 15.92
N GLN A 295 -2.10 -7.78 16.15
CA GLN A 295 -1.25 -6.64 15.83
C GLN A 295 -1.03 -6.53 14.31
N THR A 296 -1.68 -5.55 13.69
CA THR A 296 -1.66 -5.28 12.24
C THR A 296 -0.57 -4.28 11.82
N GLN A 297 0.21 -3.77 12.78
CA GLN A 297 1.26 -2.77 12.54
C GLN A 297 2.58 -3.44 12.15
N GLU A 298 3.23 -2.89 11.12
CA GLU A 298 4.64 -3.16 10.85
C GLU A 298 5.49 -2.30 11.79
N VAL A 299 6.38 -2.91 12.55
CA VAL A 299 7.26 -2.22 13.51
C VAL A 299 8.71 -2.45 13.09
N ASP A 300 9.51 -1.39 13.09
CA ASP A 300 10.94 -1.45 12.81
C ASP A 300 11.74 -1.29 14.11
N PHE A 301 12.65 -2.22 14.37
CA PHE A 301 13.59 -2.21 15.50
C PHE A 301 15.04 -2.10 15.02
N LEU A 302 15.96 -1.66 15.88
CA LEU A 302 17.39 -1.82 15.64
C LEU A 302 17.93 -2.94 16.52
N CYS A 303 18.70 -3.84 15.92
CA CYS A 303 19.39 -4.92 16.64
C CYS A 303 20.86 -4.88 16.25
N ASN A 304 21.75 -4.75 17.23
CA ASN A 304 23.17 -5.00 17.00
C ASN A 304 23.42 -6.49 17.11
N ALA A 305 24.03 -7.10 16.10
CA ALA A 305 24.34 -8.52 16.15
C ALA A 305 25.55 -8.85 15.27
N ARG A 306 26.28 -9.88 15.68
CA ARG A 306 27.37 -10.48 14.91
C ARG A 306 26.81 -11.60 14.04
N ILE A 307 27.20 -11.62 12.77
CA ILE A 307 26.89 -12.73 11.88
C ILE A 307 27.76 -13.92 12.30
N VAL A 308 27.12 -15.02 12.70
CA VAL A 308 27.80 -16.28 13.01
C VAL A 308 28.15 -17.00 11.73
N CYS A 309 27.16 -17.20 10.86
CA CYS A 309 27.32 -17.83 9.56
C CYS A 309 26.13 -17.53 8.64
N VAL A 310 26.29 -17.88 7.36
CA VAL A 310 25.19 -17.94 6.39
C VAL A 310 24.58 -19.33 6.44
N ILE A 311 23.25 -19.41 6.52
CA ILE A 311 22.50 -20.67 6.57
C ILE A 311 22.23 -21.12 5.12
N PRO A 312 22.75 -22.28 4.67
CA PRO A 312 22.65 -22.71 3.28
C PRO A 312 21.34 -23.45 2.94
N GLU A 313 20.58 -23.91 3.94
CA GLU A 313 19.47 -24.87 3.80
C GLU A 313 18.40 -24.48 2.77
N ASN A 314 18.07 -23.18 2.69
CA ASN A 314 17.05 -22.65 1.79
C ASN A 314 17.63 -22.03 0.50
N GLY A 315 18.93 -22.17 0.28
CA GLY A 315 19.68 -21.48 -0.78
C GLY A 315 19.83 -19.98 -0.52
N TRP A 316 20.84 -19.38 -1.13
CA TRP A 316 21.15 -17.94 -0.98
C TRP A 316 20.41 -17.05 -2.00
N SER A 317 19.73 -17.63 -2.98
CA SER A 317 19.03 -16.90 -4.03
C SER A 317 17.71 -17.54 -4.47
N PHE A 318 16.91 -16.77 -5.20
CA PHE A 318 15.70 -17.24 -5.87
C PHE A 318 15.52 -16.57 -7.22
N VAL A 319 14.85 -17.25 -8.15
CA VAL A 319 14.47 -16.66 -9.44
C VAL A 319 13.19 -15.87 -9.27
N SER A 320 13.23 -14.62 -9.69
CA SER A 320 12.13 -13.66 -9.53
C SER A 320 11.64 -13.15 -10.88
N CYS A 321 10.35 -12.88 -11.00
CA CYS A 321 9.74 -12.32 -12.20
C CYS A 321 10.27 -10.90 -12.45
N THR A 322 10.74 -10.61 -13.66
CA THR A 322 11.14 -9.25 -14.05
C THR A 322 9.97 -8.25 -14.04
N GLY A 323 8.74 -8.70 -14.32
CA GLY A 323 7.56 -7.84 -14.40
C GLY A 323 6.89 -7.51 -13.05
N CYS A 324 6.90 -8.45 -12.09
CA CYS A 324 6.19 -8.25 -10.81
C CYS A 324 7.01 -8.55 -9.55
N HIS A 325 8.29 -8.89 -9.71
CA HIS A 325 9.27 -9.19 -8.66
C HIS A 325 8.94 -10.39 -7.76
N LYS A 326 7.82 -11.09 -7.99
CA LYS A 326 7.46 -12.30 -7.24
C LYS A 326 8.37 -13.47 -7.62
N LYS A 327 8.65 -14.35 -6.65
CA LYS A 327 9.34 -15.63 -6.89
C LYS A 327 8.62 -16.42 -7.99
N LEU A 328 9.38 -16.92 -8.95
CA LEU A 328 8.89 -17.82 -10.00
C LEU A 328 8.84 -19.25 -9.47
N GLU A 329 7.81 -19.98 -9.90
CA GLU A 329 7.64 -21.39 -9.58
C GLU A 329 8.11 -22.23 -10.77
N ARG A 330 8.84 -23.31 -10.48
CA ARG A 330 9.33 -24.22 -11.50
C ARG A 330 8.23 -25.23 -11.83
N LEU A 331 7.74 -25.21 -13.06
CA LEU A 331 6.73 -26.15 -13.57
C LEU A 331 7.37 -26.98 -14.69
N GLY A 332 7.98 -28.11 -14.32
CA GLY A 332 8.81 -28.90 -15.22
C GLY A 332 10.08 -28.15 -15.65
N THR A 333 10.25 -27.93 -16.95
CA THR A 333 11.36 -27.16 -17.53
C THR A 333 11.06 -25.65 -17.65
N SER A 334 9.82 -25.23 -17.36
CA SER A 334 9.38 -23.84 -17.52
C SER A 334 9.30 -23.12 -16.18
N LEU A 335 9.54 -21.81 -16.19
CA LEU A 335 9.31 -20.93 -15.05
C LEU A 335 7.95 -20.26 -15.20
N ASN A 336 7.10 -20.38 -14.19
CA ASN A 336 5.77 -19.79 -14.17
C ASN A 336 5.68 -18.68 -13.12
N CYS A 337 4.99 -17.59 -13.47
CA CYS A 337 4.67 -16.53 -12.53
C CYS A 337 3.19 -16.62 -12.15
N THR A 338 2.89 -16.90 -10.89
CA THR A 338 1.50 -16.96 -10.40
C THR A 338 0.74 -15.64 -10.46
N ARG A 339 1.42 -14.53 -10.77
CA ARG A 339 0.84 -13.18 -10.88
C ARG A 339 0.77 -12.65 -12.31
N CYS A 340 1.69 -13.06 -13.18
CA CYS A 340 1.74 -12.60 -14.57
C CYS A 340 1.19 -13.71 -15.47
N VAL A 341 0.10 -13.43 -16.20
CA VAL A 341 -0.59 -14.41 -17.07
C VAL A 341 0.08 -14.53 -18.45
N THR A 342 1.29 -14.00 -18.61
CA THR A 342 2.02 -14.00 -19.89
C THR A 342 2.84 -15.28 -20.04
N SER A 343 2.92 -15.86 -21.23
CA SER A 343 3.73 -17.03 -21.54
C SER A 343 5.24 -16.77 -21.48
N ASP A 344 5.65 -15.52 -21.71
CA ASP A 344 7.06 -15.15 -21.91
C ASP A 344 7.62 -14.45 -20.67
N VAL A 345 7.63 -15.17 -19.54
CA VAL A 345 8.17 -14.62 -18.30
C VAL A 345 9.69 -14.75 -18.28
N THR A 346 10.39 -13.62 -18.24
CA THR A 346 11.82 -13.59 -17.94
C THR A 346 12.05 -13.60 -16.43
N GLY A 347 12.96 -14.46 -15.99
CA GLY A 347 13.38 -14.57 -14.60
C GLY A 347 14.73 -13.90 -14.38
N VAL A 348 14.90 -13.26 -13.23
CA VAL A 348 16.19 -12.74 -12.76
C VAL A 348 16.49 -13.29 -11.36
N VAL A 349 17.72 -13.76 -11.16
CA VAL A 349 18.20 -14.28 -9.87
C VAL A 349 18.38 -13.12 -8.90
N ARG A 350 17.90 -13.29 -7.67
CA ARG A 350 17.95 -12.29 -6.60
C ARG A 350 18.34 -12.90 -5.27
N PHE A 351 19.00 -12.14 -4.39
CA PHE A 351 19.37 -12.65 -3.07
C PHE A 351 18.15 -12.87 -2.16
N ARG A 352 18.22 -13.97 -1.42
CA ARG A 352 17.46 -14.24 -0.20
C ARG A 352 18.40 -15.01 0.73
N VAL A 353 19.16 -14.28 1.52
CA VAL A 353 20.21 -14.85 2.37
C VAL A 353 19.68 -14.95 3.80
N GLU A 354 19.81 -16.14 4.39
CA GLU A 354 19.50 -16.39 5.80
C GLU A 354 20.80 -16.34 6.61
N LEU A 355 20.85 -15.46 7.60
CA LEU A 355 22.00 -15.22 8.47
C LEU A 355 21.67 -15.75 9.86
N ALA A 356 22.51 -16.62 10.38
CA ALA A 356 22.54 -16.90 11.82
C ALA A 356 23.27 -15.75 12.50
N VAL A 357 22.60 -15.08 13.43
CA VAL A 357 23.13 -13.92 14.14
C VAL A 357 23.09 -14.13 15.65
N ASP A 358 24.01 -13.47 16.33
CA ASP A 358 24.22 -13.56 17.78
C ASP A 358 24.48 -12.15 18.32
N ASP A 359 23.67 -11.71 19.29
CA ASP A 359 23.80 -10.40 19.95
C ASP A 359 24.67 -10.43 21.21
N GLY A 360 25.29 -11.58 21.51
CA GLY A 360 26.09 -11.86 22.70
C GLY A 360 25.33 -12.61 23.80
N ASN A 361 23.99 -12.62 23.77
CA ASN A 361 23.15 -13.29 24.75
C ASN A 361 22.21 -14.33 24.12
N ASP A 362 21.64 -14.00 22.97
CA ASP A 362 20.63 -14.79 22.28
C ASP A 362 20.97 -14.87 20.78
N SER A 363 20.39 -15.87 20.10
CA SER A 363 20.61 -16.09 18.67
C SER A 363 19.31 -16.10 17.89
N ALA A 364 19.37 -15.65 16.65
CA ALA A 364 18.22 -15.61 15.75
C ALA A 364 18.62 -15.81 14.29
N THR A 365 17.62 -15.99 13.43
CA THR A 365 17.78 -16.05 11.98
C THR A 365 17.24 -14.77 11.33
N PHE A 366 18.13 -14.02 10.68
CA PHE A 366 17.81 -12.81 9.94
C PHE A 366 17.78 -13.09 8.44
N VAL A 367 16.77 -12.59 7.74
CA VAL A 367 16.61 -12.77 6.28
C VAL A 367 16.90 -11.44 5.59
N VAL A 368 17.89 -11.42 4.71
CA VAL A 368 18.29 -10.24 3.94
C VAL A 368 18.00 -10.47 2.46
N PHE A 369 17.29 -9.51 1.86
CA PHE A 369 16.89 -9.57 0.45
C PHE A 369 17.81 -8.75 -0.46
N ASP A 370 17.71 -9.07 -1.74
CA ASP A 370 18.45 -8.52 -2.90
C ASP A 370 19.02 -7.11 -2.74
N LYS A 371 18.19 -6.12 -2.43
CA LYS A 371 18.60 -4.71 -2.36
C LYS A 371 19.69 -4.47 -1.30
N GLU A 372 19.51 -4.98 -0.10
CA GLU A 372 20.45 -4.75 1.00
C GLU A 372 21.67 -5.67 0.87
N MET A 373 21.47 -6.91 0.41
CA MET A 373 22.59 -7.81 0.13
C MET A 373 23.52 -7.28 -0.97
N THR A 374 22.97 -6.76 -2.08
CA THR A 374 23.76 -6.19 -3.17
C THR A 374 24.58 -4.98 -2.72
N LYS A 375 24.04 -4.16 -1.81
CA LYS A 375 24.80 -3.05 -1.22
C LYS A 375 25.97 -3.55 -0.36
N LEU A 376 25.73 -4.60 0.43
CA LEU A 376 26.71 -5.16 1.36
C LEU A 376 27.84 -5.88 0.62
N THR A 377 27.50 -6.73 -0.36
CA THR A 377 28.48 -7.52 -1.13
C THR A 377 29.08 -6.75 -2.30
N LYS A 378 28.41 -5.68 -2.76
CA LYS A 378 28.73 -4.93 -3.99
C LYS A 378 28.69 -5.81 -5.25
N GLN A 379 27.97 -6.91 -5.21
CA GLN A 379 27.85 -7.88 -6.30
C GLN A 379 26.38 -8.21 -6.56
N GLU A 380 26.01 -8.42 -7.82
CA GLU A 380 24.66 -8.84 -8.19
C GLU A 380 24.50 -10.37 -8.05
N ALA A 381 23.35 -10.81 -7.54
CA ALA A 381 23.04 -12.25 -7.40
C ALA A 381 23.06 -12.99 -8.75
N SER A 382 22.70 -12.30 -9.83
CA SER A 382 22.75 -12.81 -11.21
C SER A 382 24.16 -13.20 -11.64
N VAL A 383 25.16 -12.39 -11.29
CA VAL A 383 26.58 -12.61 -11.61
C VAL A 383 27.12 -13.77 -10.79
N LEU A 384 26.82 -13.80 -9.50
CA LEU A 384 27.22 -14.90 -8.61
C LEU A 384 26.61 -16.25 -9.01
N ALA A 385 25.38 -16.24 -9.53
CA ALA A 385 24.72 -17.46 -9.98
C ALA A 385 25.41 -18.07 -11.21
N LEU A 386 25.98 -17.25 -12.09
CA LEU A 386 26.77 -17.74 -13.23
C LEU A 386 28.07 -18.39 -12.79
N ASP A 387 28.72 -17.83 -11.76
CA ASP A 387 29.94 -18.40 -11.18
C ASP A 387 29.67 -19.71 -10.44
N ALA A 388 28.55 -19.78 -9.69
CA ALA A 388 28.10 -20.99 -9.00
C ALA A 388 27.87 -22.19 -9.94
N VAL A 389 27.35 -21.94 -11.16
CA VAL A 389 27.18 -22.98 -12.20
C VAL A 389 28.52 -23.59 -12.61
N SER A 390 29.61 -22.82 -12.53
CA SER A 390 30.96 -23.27 -12.88
C SER A 390 31.68 -23.97 -11.72
N ASN A 391 31.30 -23.68 -10.47
CA ASN A 391 32.08 -24.02 -9.26
C ASN A 391 31.38 -24.94 -8.24
N GLY A 392 30.20 -25.51 -8.53
CA GLY A 392 29.58 -26.51 -7.63
C GLY A 392 28.06 -26.64 -7.66
N GLY A 393 27.34 -25.85 -8.46
CA GLY A 393 25.88 -25.94 -8.59
C GLY A 393 25.11 -25.22 -7.47
N GLU A 394 23.89 -25.67 -7.15
CA GLU A 394 22.96 -24.99 -6.24
C GLU A 394 23.43 -24.96 -4.76
N GLU A 395 24.38 -25.81 -4.37
CA GLU A 395 24.97 -25.85 -3.02
C GLU A 395 26.19 -24.94 -2.85
N TYR A 396 26.69 -24.32 -3.93
CA TYR A 396 27.82 -23.41 -3.87
C TYR A 396 27.41 -22.10 -3.17
N LEU A 397 28.11 -21.78 -2.08
CA LEU A 397 28.00 -20.50 -1.40
C LEU A 397 29.07 -19.53 -1.92
N PRO A 398 28.68 -18.39 -2.51
CA PRO A 398 29.65 -17.39 -2.96
C PRO A 398 30.57 -16.88 -1.84
N SER A 399 31.86 -16.72 -2.14
CA SER A 399 32.88 -16.26 -1.16
C SER A 399 32.50 -14.94 -0.50
N CYS A 400 31.89 -14.01 -1.23
CA CYS A 400 31.45 -12.73 -0.66
C CYS A 400 30.37 -12.89 0.42
N LEU A 401 29.64 -14.02 0.45
CA LEU A 401 28.69 -14.37 1.50
C LEU A 401 29.39 -15.08 2.66
N GLU A 402 30.36 -15.95 2.38
CA GLU A 402 31.19 -16.59 3.41
C GLU A 402 31.96 -15.56 4.25
N GLU A 403 32.50 -14.53 3.59
CA GLU A 403 33.22 -13.41 4.21
C GLU A 403 32.34 -12.54 5.12
N LEU A 404 31.03 -12.77 5.19
CA LEU A 404 30.15 -12.08 6.14
C LEU A 404 30.26 -12.65 7.54
N ALA A 405 30.67 -13.92 7.67
CA ALA A 405 30.83 -14.56 8.97
C ALA A 405 31.85 -13.80 9.83
N GLY A 406 31.51 -13.59 11.09
CA GLY A 406 32.31 -12.86 12.06
C GLY A 406 32.16 -11.34 12.02
N LYS A 407 31.47 -10.76 11.04
CA LYS A 407 31.23 -9.31 10.98
C LYS A 407 30.04 -8.91 11.84
N GLU A 408 30.14 -7.73 12.45
CA GLU A 408 29.11 -7.15 13.30
C GLU A 408 28.45 -5.96 12.61
N PHE A 409 27.13 -5.88 12.69
CA PHE A 409 26.34 -4.84 12.05
C PHE A 409 25.16 -4.43 12.92
N VAL A 410 24.68 -3.21 12.69
CA VAL A 410 23.38 -2.77 13.19
C VAL A 410 22.32 -3.07 12.12
N PHE A 411 21.44 -4.01 12.43
CA PHE A 411 20.34 -4.44 11.58
C PHE A 411 19.07 -3.68 11.91
N GLN A 412 18.42 -3.09 10.90
CA GLN A 412 17.05 -2.62 11.03
C GLN A 412 16.09 -3.76 10.72
N ILE A 413 15.44 -4.28 11.76
CA ILE A 413 14.54 -5.43 11.72
C ILE A 413 13.11 -4.97 11.52
N ARG A 414 12.45 -5.48 10.47
CA ARG A 414 11.04 -5.27 10.23
C ARG A 414 10.24 -6.47 10.74
N VAL A 415 9.37 -6.21 11.71
CA VAL A 415 8.37 -7.16 12.21
C VAL A 415 7.05 -6.88 11.50
N THR A 416 6.46 -7.93 10.94
CA THR A 416 5.19 -7.89 10.20
C THR A 416 4.19 -8.88 10.80
N PRO A 417 2.89 -8.83 10.44
CA PRO A 417 1.92 -9.82 10.88
C PRO A 417 2.33 -11.29 10.62
N PHE A 418 3.19 -11.52 9.63
CA PHE A 418 3.73 -12.84 9.31
C PHE A 418 4.55 -13.45 10.45
N ASN A 419 5.25 -12.61 11.23
CA ASN A 419 6.14 -13.01 12.33
C ASN A 419 5.39 -13.53 13.56
N PHE A 420 4.08 -13.30 13.67
CA PHE A 420 3.24 -13.78 14.78
C PHE A 420 2.63 -15.16 14.52
N THR A 421 2.97 -15.80 13.40
CA THR A 421 2.50 -17.16 13.10
C THR A 421 3.49 -18.21 13.58
N PRO A 422 3.04 -19.40 14.02
CA PRO A 422 3.91 -20.43 14.62
C PRO A 422 5.07 -20.90 13.72
N ASN A 423 4.91 -20.77 12.39
CA ASN A 423 5.83 -21.30 11.39
C ASN A 423 6.90 -20.28 10.94
N HIS A 424 6.87 -19.04 11.44
CA HIS A 424 7.67 -17.93 10.89
C HIS A 424 8.44 -17.17 11.97
N ARG A 425 9.51 -17.81 12.47
CA ARG A 425 10.41 -17.25 13.49
C ARG A 425 11.64 -16.50 12.94
N THR A 426 11.65 -16.20 11.63
CA THR A 426 12.75 -15.47 11.01
C THR A 426 12.43 -13.98 10.90
N PHE A 427 13.43 -13.13 11.11
CA PHE A 427 13.25 -11.66 11.10
C PHE A 427 13.72 -11.07 9.76
N THR A 428 12.90 -10.23 9.14
CA THR A 428 13.27 -9.60 7.87
C THR A 428 14.11 -8.35 8.11
N VAL A 429 15.27 -8.28 7.48
CA VAL A 429 16.14 -7.09 7.54
C VAL A 429 15.72 -6.10 6.45
N SER A 430 15.50 -4.86 6.87
CA SER A 430 15.12 -3.76 5.98
C SER A 430 16.30 -2.86 5.61
N THR A 431 17.32 -2.75 6.47
CA THR A 431 18.55 -1.96 6.26
C THR A 431 19.67 -2.55 7.11
N ILE A 432 20.90 -2.53 6.59
CA ILE A 432 22.13 -2.92 7.31
C ILE A 432 23.02 -1.69 7.40
N THR A 433 23.57 -1.44 8.59
CA THR A 433 24.48 -0.31 8.83
C THR A 433 25.76 -0.80 9.48
N ASP A 434 26.89 -0.33 8.98
CA ASP A 434 28.20 -0.58 9.59
C ASP A 434 28.31 0.13 10.95
N GLU A 435 29.00 -0.52 11.88
CA GLU A 435 29.20 -0.04 13.25
C GLU A 435 30.01 1.28 13.31
N ASP A 436 30.86 1.54 12.31
CA ASP A 436 31.66 2.76 12.18
C ASP A 436 30.88 3.97 11.62
N SER A 437 29.60 3.80 11.32
CA SER A 437 28.75 4.90 10.86
C SER A 437 28.37 5.83 12.03
N THR A 438 28.27 7.13 11.75
CA THR A 438 27.88 8.17 12.74
C THR A 438 26.57 7.88 13.48
N ILE A 439 25.70 7.04 12.92
CA ILE A 439 24.42 6.62 13.52
C ILE A 439 24.65 5.62 14.66
N ALA A 440 25.53 4.64 14.49
CA ALA A 440 25.88 3.66 15.52
C ALA A 440 26.62 4.32 16.69
N THR A 441 27.48 5.32 16.43
CA THR A 441 28.18 6.08 17.47
C THR A 441 27.21 6.94 18.32
N GLN A 442 26.17 7.51 17.70
CA GLN A 442 25.14 8.28 18.43
C GLN A 442 24.26 7.39 19.32
N LEU A 443 23.96 6.16 18.89
CA LEU A 443 23.17 5.19 19.67
C LEU A 443 23.89 4.71 20.93
N LYS A 444 25.23 4.55 20.89
CA LYS A 444 26.04 4.19 22.07
C LYS A 444 26.03 5.29 23.15
N HIS A 445 26.02 6.57 22.76
CA HIS A 445 26.02 7.68 23.72
C HIS A 445 24.73 7.79 24.54
N VAL A 446 23.58 7.37 24.00
CA VAL A 446 22.29 7.39 24.69
C VAL A 446 22.26 6.37 25.84
N HIS A 447 22.89 5.21 25.65
CA HIS A 447 22.92 4.14 26.66
C HIS A 447 23.85 4.48 27.84
N VAL A 448 25.02 5.06 27.58
CA VAL A 448 25.98 5.45 28.63
C VAL A 448 25.42 6.54 29.55
N THR A 449 24.55 7.42 29.05
CA THR A 449 23.93 8.48 29.88
C THR A 449 22.83 8.00 30.83
N GLN A 450 22.37 6.74 30.72
CA GLN A 450 21.28 6.22 31.57
C GLN A 450 21.76 5.45 32.81
N GLU A 451 23.06 5.12 32.92
CA GLU A 451 23.59 4.30 34.03
C GLU A 451 24.25 5.11 35.18
N HIS A 452 24.32 6.43 35.11
CA HIS A 452 24.91 7.24 36.19
C HIS A 452 24.04 8.45 36.59
N SER A 453 22.99 8.18 37.37
CA SER A 453 22.42 9.21 38.27
C SER A 453 21.68 8.56 39.44
N GLU A 454 22.42 7.97 40.38
CA GLU A 454 21.96 7.84 41.76
C GLU A 454 22.56 8.96 42.62
N GLY A 455 21.69 9.63 43.37
CA GLY A 455 22.05 10.43 44.54
C GLY A 455 22.16 11.94 44.29
N ILE A 456 21.10 12.67 44.66
CA ILE A 456 21.07 13.73 45.69
C ILE A 456 19.68 14.38 45.65
N ILE A 457 18.87 14.16 46.68
CA ILE A 457 17.70 14.98 47.01
C ILE A 457 18.00 15.66 48.34
N PRO A 458 17.83 16.99 48.48
CA PRO A 458 17.64 17.62 49.77
C PRO A 458 16.17 18.01 49.95
N SER A 459 15.53 17.57 51.03
CA SER A 459 14.36 18.27 51.56
C SER A 459 14.23 18.08 53.07
N GLY A 460 14.06 19.20 53.75
CA GLY A 460 13.96 19.29 55.21
C GLY A 460 12.55 19.08 55.75
N SER A 461 12.52 18.39 56.88
CA SER A 461 11.77 18.60 58.14
C SER A 461 10.26 18.95 58.17
N GLY A 462 9.54 18.11 58.93
CA GLY A 462 8.29 18.37 59.68
C GLY A 462 7.38 17.14 59.69
N ASP A 463 7.60 16.09 60.51
CA ASP A 463 7.08 15.83 61.88
C ASP A 463 5.53 15.98 61.99
N VAL A 464 4.69 15.03 62.46
CA VAL A 464 4.69 14.25 63.73
C VAL A 464 3.77 13.00 63.65
N GLY A 465 4.22 11.88 64.25
CA GLY A 465 3.46 10.85 65.02
C GLY A 465 2.41 9.95 64.33
N LEU A 466 2.17 8.68 64.68
CA LEU A 466 2.54 7.80 65.80
C LEU A 466 2.07 6.35 65.47
N THR A 467 2.78 5.35 66.02
CA THR A 467 2.37 3.97 66.38
C THR A 467 2.17 2.87 65.31
N ALA A 468 2.99 1.81 65.46
CA ALA A 468 2.78 0.42 65.02
C ALA A 468 2.11 -0.38 66.19
N PRO A 469 1.73 -1.69 66.11
CA PRO A 469 2.65 -2.80 65.75
C PRO A 469 2.06 -4.08 65.09
N SER A 470 3.01 -4.89 64.57
CA SER A 470 3.13 -6.36 64.60
C SER A 470 2.05 -7.30 64.03
N SER A 471 2.47 -8.20 63.12
CA SER A 471 2.60 -9.65 63.39
C SER A 471 3.10 -10.39 62.13
N GLY A 472 4.15 -11.19 62.27
CA GLY A 472 4.78 -11.95 61.18
C GLY A 472 4.16 -13.34 60.91
N PRO A 473 4.98 -14.39 60.73
CA PRO A 473 5.16 -15.07 59.43
C PRO A 473 4.91 -16.59 59.51
N SER A 474 4.81 -17.29 58.37
CA SER A 474 5.15 -18.74 58.26
C SER A 474 5.01 -19.22 56.80
N VAL A 475 6.08 -19.59 56.05
CA VAL A 475 6.86 -20.86 56.04
C VAL A 475 6.34 -21.87 55.01
N LEU A 476 7.23 -22.25 54.08
CA LEU A 476 7.65 -23.61 53.63
C LEU A 476 8.19 -23.51 52.18
N GLU A 477 9.50 -23.48 51.90
CA GLU A 477 10.48 -24.61 51.87
C GLU A 477 10.04 -25.81 51.01
N VAL A 478 10.82 -26.51 50.14
CA VAL A 478 12.13 -26.42 49.44
C VAL A 478 12.06 -27.46 48.29
N LYS A 479 13.02 -27.40 47.35
CA LYS A 479 13.66 -28.49 46.53
C LYS A 479 13.17 -28.55 45.08
N HIS A 480 13.93 -28.16 44.04
CA HIS A 480 15.26 -28.56 43.52
C HIS A 480 15.45 -30.04 43.19
N GLY A 481 15.65 -30.29 41.89
CA GLY A 481 16.49 -31.34 41.32
C GLY A 481 15.76 -32.51 40.66
N GLU A 482 15.81 -32.62 39.33
CA GLU A 482 16.47 -33.74 38.64
C GLU A 482 16.40 -33.61 37.10
N GLU A 483 17.33 -34.33 36.47
CA GLU A 483 17.98 -34.09 35.18
C GLU A 483 17.50 -35.08 34.10
N CYS A 484 17.63 -34.68 32.83
CA CYS A 484 17.76 -35.45 31.57
C CYS A 484 17.09 -36.84 31.39
N ALA A 485 16.29 -36.97 30.31
CA ALA A 485 16.54 -37.98 29.27
C ALA A 485 15.65 -37.80 28.01
N SER A 486 16.29 -38.05 26.87
CA SER A 486 15.77 -38.08 25.49
C SER A 486 14.75 -39.19 25.21
N ALA A 487 13.75 -38.93 24.35
CA ALA A 487 13.13 -39.95 23.50
C ALA A 487 12.47 -39.32 22.26
N ALA A 488 12.77 -39.90 21.09
CA ALA A 488 12.23 -39.57 19.77
C ALA A 488 10.77 -40.06 19.58
N PRO A 489 10.03 -39.57 18.57
CA PRO A 489 8.58 -39.77 18.45
C PRO A 489 8.20 -41.06 17.70
N PRO A 490 6.97 -41.57 17.87
CA PRO A 490 6.51 -42.74 17.12
C PRO A 490 5.91 -42.37 15.76
N GLU A 491 6.23 -43.21 14.78
CA GLU A 491 5.59 -43.31 13.47
C GLU A 491 4.11 -43.67 13.60
N ASN A 492 3.27 -43.09 12.74
CA ASN A 492 1.94 -43.61 12.44
C ASN A 492 1.82 -43.84 10.94
N ALA A 493 1.69 -45.11 10.57
CA ALA A 493 1.29 -45.58 9.26
C ALA A 493 -0.19 -46.00 9.32
N ASP A 494 -1.03 -45.48 8.42
CA ASP A 494 -2.16 -46.21 7.84
C ASP A 494 -2.77 -45.40 6.67
N THR A 495 -2.49 -45.82 5.43
CA THR A 495 -3.38 -46.55 4.51
C THR A 495 -4.46 -45.70 3.81
N LEU A 496 -4.35 -45.59 2.47
CA LEU A 496 -5.33 -46.19 1.56
C LEU A 496 -4.83 -46.26 0.11
N LYS A 497 -4.60 -47.49 -0.37
CA LYS A 497 -4.54 -47.84 -1.79
C LYS A 497 -5.96 -47.98 -2.33
N LYS A 498 -6.30 -47.33 -3.44
CA LYS A 498 -7.22 -47.89 -4.45
C LYS A 498 -6.66 -47.69 -5.85
N ARG A 499 -6.55 -48.81 -6.56
CA ARG A 499 -5.98 -49.01 -7.90
C ARG A 499 -7.11 -49.11 -8.93
N LYS A 500 -6.75 -48.87 -10.20
CA LYS A 500 -7.36 -49.31 -11.48
C LYS A 500 -8.56 -48.47 -11.97
N ARG A 501 -8.72 -48.10 -13.25
CA ARG A 501 -8.30 -48.63 -14.58
C ARG A 501 -8.57 -47.49 -15.61
N SER A 502 -7.63 -47.06 -16.45
CA SER A 502 -7.36 -47.43 -17.87
C SER A 502 -8.39 -47.01 -18.94
N HIS A 503 -7.83 -46.39 -19.99
CA HIS A 503 -8.25 -46.24 -21.41
C HIS A 503 -8.99 -44.98 -21.88
N GLU A 504 -8.43 -44.48 -23.00
CA GLU A 504 -8.77 -43.39 -23.94
C GLU A 504 -8.49 -41.95 -23.53
#